data_AF-A0A542YLF1-F1
#
_entry.id   AF-A0A542YLF1-F1
#
_cell.length_a   1.000
_cell.length_b   1.000
_cell.length_c   1.000
_cell.angle_alpha   90.00
_cell.angle_beta   90.00
_cell.angle_gamma   90.00
#
_symmetry.space_group_name_H-M   'P 1'
#
loop_
_entity.id
_entity.type
_entity.pdbx_description
1 polymer ?
#
loop_
_entity_poly.entity_id
_entity_poly.type
_entity_poly.pdbx_seq_one_letter_code
_entity_poly.pdbx_strand_id
1 'polypeptide(L)'
;MARLAGVDIPRDKRVEVALTYIYGVGRTKALQALTATDIDVNIRVKDLTDDQLVALRDYIEGNYKVEGDLRREVAADIRRKVEIGSYQGIRHRRGLPVHGQRTKTNARTRKGPKRTVAGKKKAR
;
A
#
# COMPACT_ATOMS: atom_id res chain seq x y z
N MET A 1 9.35 -21.15 -4.54
CA MET A 1 9.00 -19.70 -4.52
C MET A 1 7.79 -19.61 -3.61
N ALA A 2 7.85 -18.83 -2.53
CA ALA A 2 6.73 -18.75 -1.59
C ALA A 2 5.74 -17.70 -2.09
N ARG A 3 4.52 -18.14 -2.46
CA ARG A 3 3.45 -17.28 -2.92
C ARG A 3 2.38 -17.16 -1.84
N LEU A 4 2.11 -15.93 -1.41
CA LEU A 4 1.18 -15.59 -0.33
C LEU A 4 0.27 -14.47 -0.78
N ALA A 5 -1.05 -14.61 -0.58
CA ALA A 5 -2.06 -13.63 -0.99
C ALA A 5 -1.93 -13.16 -2.47
N GLY A 6 -1.53 -14.07 -3.36
CA GLY A 6 -1.35 -13.78 -4.79
C GLY A 6 -0.03 -13.09 -5.18
N VAL A 7 0.84 -12.76 -4.22
CA VAL A 7 2.14 -12.11 -4.43
C VAL A 7 3.31 -13.06 -4.15
N ASP A 8 4.34 -12.99 -4.99
CA ASP A 8 5.59 -13.73 -4.80
C ASP A 8 6.51 -12.96 -3.84
N ILE A 9 6.84 -13.59 -2.72
CA ILE A 9 7.63 -12.95 -1.67
C ILE A 9 9.13 -13.23 -1.87
N PRO A 10 10.04 -12.26 -1.63
CA PRO A 10 11.48 -12.46 -1.75
C PRO A 10 12.00 -13.58 -0.83
N ARG A 11 12.71 -14.57 -1.41
CA ARG A 11 13.18 -15.77 -0.69
C ARG A 11 14.27 -15.49 0.34
N ASP A 12 15.16 -14.55 0.05
CA ASP A 12 16.36 -14.30 0.87
C ASP A 12 16.13 -13.33 2.03
N LYS A 13 14.93 -12.76 2.15
CA LYS A 13 14.60 -11.80 3.21
C LYS A 13 14.07 -12.52 4.44
N ARG A 14 14.24 -11.87 5.60
CA ARG A 14 13.55 -12.24 6.84
C ARG A 14 12.04 -12.14 6.64
N VAL A 15 11.28 -13.08 7.19
CA VAL A 15 9.83 -13.17 6.96
C VAL A 15 9.12 -11.87 7.37
N GLU A 16 9.55 -11.19 8.45
CA GLU A 16 8.97 -9.92 8.90
C GLU A 16 8.96 -8.83 7.80
N VAL A 17 10.04 -8.76 7.03
CA VAL A 17 10.22 -7.76 5.96
C VAL A 17 9.58 -8.27 4.69
N ALA A 18 9.67 -9.56 4.44
CA ALA A 18 9.18 -10.18 3.23
C ALA A 18 7.64 -10.06 3.15
N LEU A 19 6.92 -10.21 4.27
CA LEU A 19 5.47 -10.01 4.34
C LEU A 19 5.04 -8.57 3.99
N THR A 20 5.89 -7.55 4.20
CA THR A 20 5.55 -6.16 3.85
C THR A 20 5.46 -5.88 2.35
N TYR A 21 5.85 -6.85 1.51
CA TYR A 21 5.64 -6.77 0.07
C TYR A 21 4.18 -6.96 -0.32
N ILE A 22 3.36 -7.54 0.58
CA ILE A 22 1.92 -7.66 0.39
C ILE A 22 1.26 -6.32 0.71
N TYR A 23 0.53 -5.76 -0.24
CA TYR A 23 -0.27 -4.56 -0.07
C TYR A 23 -1.33 -4.77 1.01
N GLY A 24 -1.30 -3.91 2.03
CA GLY A 24 -2.18 -3.99 3.20
C GLY A 24 -1.52 -4.61 4.43
N VAL A 25 -0.34 -5.23 4.27
CA VAL A 25 0.48 -5.77 5.37
C VAL A 25 1.69 -4.85 5.57
N GLY A 26 1.71 -4.15 6.70
CA GLY A 26 2.87 -3.38 7.16
C GLY A 26 3.67 -4.16 8.21
N ARG A 27 4.76 -3.57 8.72
CA ARG A 27 5.62 -4.20 9.72
C ARG A 27 4.86 -4.66 10.98
N THR A 28 3.95 -3.84 11.48
CA THR A 28 3.13 -4.17 12.67
C THR A 28 2.24 -5.38 12.43
N LYS A 29 1.56 -5.46 11.28
CA LYS A 29 0.70 -6.59 10.93
C LYS A 29 1.51 -7.85 10.63
N ALA A 30 2.67 -7.71 10.01
CA ALA A 30 3.59 -8.82 9.77
C ALA A 30 4.04 -9.45 11.11
N LEU A 31 4.42 -8.61 12.08
CA LEU A 31 4.76 -9.09 13.42
C LEU A 31 3.56 -9.76 14.11
N GLN A 32 2.37 -9.16 14.04
CA GLN A 32 1.14 -9.75 14.61
C GLN A 32 0.83 -11.13 14.00
N ALA A 33 0.92 -11.25 12.68
CA ALA A 33 0.73 -12.53 11.99
C ALA A 33 1.76 -13.57 12.46
N LEU A 34 3.03 -13.21 12.51
CA LEU A 34 4.10 -14.12 12.94
C LEU A 34 3.94 -14.56 14.39
N THR A 35 3.56 -13.65 15.29
CA THR A 35 3.28 -13.99 16.70
C THR A 35 2.03 -14.88 16.84
N ALA A 36 1.03 -14.72 15.97
CA ALA A 36 -0.19 -15.52 16.03
C ALA A 36 0.01 -16.93 15.46
N THR A 37 0.89 -17.09 14.48
CA THR A 37 1.25 -18.39 13.88
C THR A 37 2.41 -19.08 14.58
N ASP A 38 2.98 -18.47 15.63
CA ASP A 38 4.15 -18.97 16.37
C ASP A 38 5.38 -19.24 15.45
N ILE A 39 5.65 -18.33 14.51
CA ILE A 39 6.79 -18.41 13.60
C ILE A 39 7.83 -17.38 14.00
N ASP A 40 9.10 -17.80 14.09
CA ASP A 40 10.19 -16.89 14.41
C ASP A 40 10.38 -15.81 13.32
N VAL A 41 10.53 -14.58 13.79
CA VAL A 41 10.66 -13.35 13.03
C VAL A 41 12.01 -13.27 12.28
N ASN A 42 13.01 -14.03 12.72
CA ASN A 42 14.35 -14.01 12.13
C ASN A 42 14.54 -15.02 10.99
N ILE A 43 13.64 -16.00 10.86
CA ILE A 43 13.68 -16.98 9.78
C ILE A 43 13.65 -16.27 8.42
N ARG A 44 14.32 -16.84 7.42
CA ARG A 44 14.22 -16.37 6.03
C ARG A 44 13.12 -17.13 5.31
N VAL A 45 12.51 -16.50 4.31
CA VAL A 45 11.39 -17.09 3.57
C VAL A 45 11.75 -18.40 2.89
N LYS A 46 13.00 -18.59 2.47
CA LYS A 46 13.48 -19.85 1.89
C LYS A 46 13.50 -21.02 2.88
N ASP A 47 13.59 -20.72 4.18
CA ASP A 47 13.73 -21.70 5.26
C ASP A 47 12.38 -21.98 5.97
N LEU A 48 11.29 -21.39 5.47
CA LEU A 48 9.92 -21.68 5.93
C LEU A 48 9.49 -23.07 5.46
N THR A 49 8.79 -23.80 6.34
CA THR A 49 8.13 -25.04 5.95
C THR A 49 6.81 -24.77 5.22
N ASP A 50 6.33 -25.75 4.46
CA ASP A 50 5.06 -25.62 3.73
C ASP A 50 3.87 -25.45 4.69
N ASP A 51 3.89 -26.11 5.85
CA ASP A 51 2.85 -25.97 6.89
C ASP A 51 2.82 -24.54 7.46
N GLN A 52 4.00 -23.95 7.70
CA GLN A 52 4.12 -22.56 8.15
C GLN A 52 3.61 -21.57 7.10
N LEU A 53 3.83 -21.87 5.82
CA LEU A 53 3.31 -21.05 4.71
C LEU A 53 1.80 -21.11 4.62
N VAL A 54 1.19 -22.30 4.82
CA VAL A 54 -0.26 -22.46 4.87
C VAL A 54 -0.84 -21.73 6.08
N ALA A 55 -0.26 -21.90 7.26
CA ALA A 55 -0.71 -21.20 8.47
C ALA A 55 -0.68 -19.67 8.31
N LEU A 56 0.39 -19.13 7.72
CA LEU A 56 0.48 -17.69 7.41
C LEU A 56 -0.57 -17.25 6.40
N ARG A 57 -0.85 -18.06 5.38
CA ARG A 57 -1.85 -17.75 4.36
C ARG A 57 -3.23 -17.66 5.00
N ASP A 58 -3.63 -18.70 5.73
CA ASP A 58 -4.95 -18.81 6.33
C ASP A 58 -5.18 -17.68 7.36
N TYR A 59 -4.15 -17.36 8.15
CA TYR A 59 -4.22 -16.25 9.09
C TYR A 59 -4.37 -14.89 8.37
N ILE A 60 -3.60 -14.64 7.31
CA ILE A 60 -3.64 -13.36 6.59
C ILE A 60 -4.98 -13.20 5.85
N GLU A 61 -5.44 -14.23 5.14
CA GLU A 61 -6.69 -14.19 4.37
C GLU A 61 -7.92 -14.13 5.27
N GLY A 62 -7.89 -14.80 6.43
CA GLY A 62 -8.99 -14.79 7.39
C GLY A 62 -9.14 -13.48 8.17
N ASN A 63 -8.02 -12.83 8.52
CA ASN A 63 -8.04 -11.66 9.41
C ASN A 63 -7.89 -10.31 8.70
N TYR A 64 -7.27 -10.28 7.51
CA TYR A 64 -6.92 -9.04 6.83
C TYR A 64 -7.45 -8.98 5.40
N LYS A 65 -8.05 -7.84 5.06
CA LYS A 65 -8.25 -7.48 3.65
C LYS A 65 -6.92 -7.02 3.06
N VAL A 66 -6.42 -7.76 2.07
CA VAL A 66 -5.13 -7.51 1.41
C VAL A 66 -5.28 -7.39 -0.09
N GLU A 67 -4.26 -6.84 -0.74
CA GLU A 67 -4.13 -6.74 -2.20
C GLU A 67 -5.38 -6.22 -2.93
N GLY A 68 -5.98 -7.06 -3.77
CA GLY A 68 -7.02 -6.65 -4.71
C GLY A 68 -8.29 -6.16 -4.03
N ASP A 69 -8.68 -6.77 -2.90
CA ASP A 69 -9.86 -6.35 -2.16
C ASP A 69 -9.64 -4.98 -1.51
N LEU A 70 -8.50 -4.79 -0.84
CA LEU A 70 -8.16 -3.51 -0.22
C LEU A 70 -8.02 -2.39 -1.24
N ARG A 71 -7.41 -2.65 -2.41
CA ARG A 71 -7.29 -1.66 -3.49
C ARG A 71 -8.67 -1.28 -4.06
N ARG A 72 -9.57 -2.25 -4.22
CA ARG A 72 -10.94 -2.01 -4.70
C ARG A 72 -11.75 -1.19 -3.72
N GLU A 73 -11.67 -1.51 -2.42
CA GLU A 73 -12.34 -0.76 -1.35
C GLU A 73 -11.87 0.70 -1.31
N VAL A 74 -10.56 0.94 -1.31
CA VAL A 74 -10.01 2.30 -1.32
C VAL A 74 -10.43 3.08 -2.57
N ALA A 75 -10.44 2.44 -3.73
CA ALA A 75 -10.90 3.08 -4.97
C ALA A 75 -12.40 3.43 -4.91
N ALA A 76 -13.22 2.54 -4.36
CA ALA A 76 -14.65 2.77 -4.17
C ALA A 76 -14.91 3.94 -3.19
N ASP A 77 -14.15 4.03 -2.10
CA ASP A 77 -14.26 5.14 -1.16
C ASP A 77 -13.92 6.50 -1.78
N ILE A 78 -12.87 6.56 -2.59
CA ILE A 78 -12.52 7.79 -3.32
C ILE A 78 -13.63 8.13 -4.32
N ARG A 79 -14.14 7.14 -5.05
CA ARG A 79 -15.20 7.33 -6.05
C ARG A 79 -16.48 7.86 -5.40
N ARG A 80 -16.90 7.26 -4.28
CA ARG A 80 -18.02 7.74 -3.47
C ARG A 80 -17.86 9.20 -3.07
N LYS A 81 -16.69 9.61 -2.56
CA LYS A 81 -16.42 11.02 -2.20
C LYS A 81 -16.55 11.98 -3.38
N VAL A 82 -16.16 11.53 -4.57
CA VAL A 82 -16.24 12.29 -5.83
C VAL A 82 -17.68 12.40 -6.32
N GLU A 83 -18.47 11.34 -6.21
CA GLU A 83 -19.89 11.28 -6.63
C GLU A 83 -20.76 12.20 -5.76
N ILE A 84 -20.60 12.15 -4.42
CA ILE A 84 -21.36 13.01 -3.50
C ILE A 84 -20.97 14.50 -3.59
N GLY A 85 -19.91 14.85 -4.33
CA GLY A 85 -19.47 16.25 -4.50
C GLY A 85 -18.81 16.87 -3.26
N SER A 86 -18.36 16.06 -2.29
CA SER A 86 -17.66 16.56 -1.09
C SER A 86 -16.41 17.38 -1.45
N TYR A 87 -15.98 18.28 -0.56
CA TYR A 87 -14.73 19.05 -0.77
C TYR A 87 -13.55 18.13 -1.08
N GLN A 88 -13.38 17.04 -0.33
CA GLN A 88 -12.35 16.04 -0.59
C GLN A 88 -12.48 15.42 -1.99
N GLY A 89 -13.70 15.07 -2.40
CA GLY A 89 -13.99 14.55 -3.74
C GLY A 89 -13.58 15.51 -4.87
N ILE A 90 -13.92 16.80 -4.75
CA ILE A 90 -13.54 17.83 -5.71
C ILE A 90 -12.01 17.92 -5.82
N ARG A 91 -11.29 17.82 -4.70
CA ARG A 91 -9.81 17.82 -4.67
C ARG A 91 -9.22 16.57 -5.30
N HIS A 92 -9.81 15.40 -5.04
CA HIS A 92 -9.43 14.15 -5.70
C HIS A 92 -9.60 14.24 -7.22
N ARG A 93 -10.76 14.73 -7.70
CA ARG A 93 -11.06 14.94 -9.13
C ARG A 93 -10.10 15.91 -9.80
N ARG A 94 -9.71 17.00 -9.12
CA ARG A 94 -8.77 18.01 -9.64
C ARG A 94 -7.29 17.62 -9.50
N GLY A 95 -6.96 16.45 -8.93
CA GLY A 95 -5.57 16.05 -8.72
C GLY A 95 -4.81 16.98 -7.77
N LEU A 96 -5.48 17.47 -6.71
CA LEU A 96 -4.89 18.37 -5.71
C LEU A 96 -4.77 17.69 -4.33
N PRO A 97 -3.88 18.17 -3.44
CA PRO A 97 -3.81 17.71 -2.06
C PRO A 97 -5.15 17.91 -1.33
N VAL A 98 -5.52 16.92 -0.49
CA VAL A 98 -6.87 16.78 0.07
C VAL A 98 -6.95 17.25 1.53
N HIS A 99 -5.86 17.22 2.30
CA HIS A 99 -5.84 17.56 3.73
C HIS A 99 -5.43 19.02 3.98
N GLY A 100 -5.90 19.95 3.15
CA GLY A 100 -5.66 21.39 3.36
C GLY A 100 -4.23 21.88 3.11
N GLN A 101 -3.35 21.05 2.54
CA GLN A 101 -1.97 21.47 2.28
C GLN A 101 -1.87 22.64 1.28
N ARG A 102 -0.85 23.49 1.46
CA ARG A 102 -0.56 24.63 0.58
C ARG A 102 -0.34 24.17 -0.86
N THR A 103 -1.13 24.71 -1.81
CA THR A 103 -1.04 24.32 -3.23
C THR A 103 -0.34 25.32 -4.15
N LYS A 104 0.00 26.51 -3.65
CA LYS A 104 0.69 27.57 -4.41
C LYS A 104 2.09 27.14 -4.86
N THR A 105 2.84 26.44 -3.99
CA THR A 105 4.24 26.05 -4.23
C THR A 105 4.41 24.52 -4.25
N ASN A 106 4.42 23.89 -3.09
CA ASN A 106 4.86 22.51 -2.88
C ASN A 106 3.67 21.54 -2.86
N ALA A 107 3.28 21.04 -4.04
CA ALA A 107 2.22 20.03 -4.18
C ALA A 107 2.56 18.98 -5.26
N ARG A 108 3.85 18.72 -5.49
CA ARG A 108 4.33 17.93 -6.64
C ARG A 108 4.00 16.45 -6.57
N THR A 109 3.99 15.83 -5.38
CA THR A 109 3.56 14.44 -5.22
C THR A 109 2.14 14.20 -5.75
N ARG A 110 1.25 15.19 -5.63
CA ARG A 110 -0.14 15.09 -6.11
C ARG A 110 -0.37 15.72 -7.49
N LYS A 111 0.29 16.83 -7.81
CA LYS A 111 0.21 17.51 -9.12
C LYS A 111 1.03 16.81 -10.23
N GLY A 112 1.92 15.91 -9.86
CA GLY A 112 2.92 15.33 -10.75
C GLY A 112 4.11 16.26 -11.04
N PRO A 113 5.00 15.83 -11.96
CA PRO A 113 6.18 16.59 -12.38
C PRO A 113 5.84 18.02 -12.83
N LYS A 114 6.81 18.92 -12.74
CA LYS A 114 6.61 20.33 -13.11
C LYS A 114 6.42 20.46 -14.62
N ARG A 115 5.17 20.61 -15.06
CA ARG A 115 4.84 21.05 -16.41
C ARG A 115 5.26 22.51 -16.56
N THR A 116 6.30 22.77 -17.34
CA THR A 116 6.69 24.12 -17.74
C THR A 116 5.69 24.64 -18.76
N VAL A 117 5.32 25.91 -18.65
CA VAL A 117 4.52 26.56 -19.69
C VAL A 117 5.52 27.05 -20.74
N ALA A 118 5.47 26.46 -21.94
CA ALA A 118 6.26 26.92 -23.07
C ALA A 118 5.96 28.41 -23.33
N GLY A 119 7.01 29.22 -23.54
CA GLY A 119 6.87 30.66 -23.83
C GLY A 119 6.93 31.60 -22.62
N LYS A 120 7.05 31.11 -21.38
CA LYS A 120 7.27 32.02 -20.24
C LYS A 120 8.74 32.48 -20.21
N LYS A 121 9.01 33.63 -20.81
CA LYS A 121 10.31 34.33 -20.75
C LYS A 121 10.76 34.36 -19.28
N LYS A 122 11.97 33.87 -19.01
CA LYS A 122 12.57 33.92 -17.67
C LYS A 122 12.60 35.40 -17.29
N ALA A 123 11.76 35.83 -16.34
CA ALA A 123 11.84 37.17 -15.81
C ALA A 123 13.25 37.31 -15.23
N ARG A 124 14.02 38.25 -15.79
CA ARG A 124 15.29 38.66 -15.21
C ARG A 124 15.03 39.32 -13.86
#